data_AF-A0A847EYL4-F1
#
_entry.id   AF-A0A847EYL4-F1
#
_cell.length_a   1.000
_cell.length_b   1.000
_cell.length_c   1.000
_cell.angle_alpha   90.00
_cell.angle_beta   90.00
_cell.angle_gamma   90.00
#
_symmetry.space_group_name_H-M   'P 1'
#
loop_
_entity.id
_entity.type
_entity.pdbx_description
1 polymer ?
#
loop_
_entity_poly.entity_id
_entity_poly.type
_entity_poly.pdbx_seq_one_letter_code
_entity_poly.pdbx_strand_id
1 'polypeptide(L)'
;MDSALKRLLKHMAVFATIVGVLIVAALLSLKSYTHHNDVIAVPDVQTLTPEQAAVFLEKKGLRYKVVDSVYVKSKLKGSIIDQKPAAGSTVKKNRIVFLTINARASETVNLPDVRDFSQRQAVATLEGLEIRVAGIDYVPSEYRDLVMDVRYNGHSIKPGFNLNKGTSVTLVVGQGAGSVELVTPDLTGLDMAQAIDAVHAQSLNLGDVHYDVTPENADDAKRYKIYRQDPMAGLPTTMGKKVAVWMTTDETLIQTESDDAEGLFIE
;
A
#
# COMPACT_ATOMS: atom_id res chain seq x y z
N MET A 1 1.04 62.36 -68.82
CA MET A 1 1.59 61.31 -67.93
C MET A 1 2.85 60.78 -68.58
N ASP A 2 3.99 61.07 -67.96
CA ASP A 2 5.33 60.83 -68.50
C ASP A 2 5.54 59.36 -68.93
N SER A 3 6.25 59.16 -70.05
CA SER A 3 6.52 57.83 -70.61
C SER A 3 7.28 56.94 -69.63
N ALA A 4 8.09 57.56 -68.75
CA ALA A 4 8.78 56.90 -67.66
C ALA A 4 7.82 56.36 -66.59
N LEU A 5 6.80 57.14 -66.19
CA LEU A 5 5.84 56.77 -65.16
C LEU A 5 4.99 55.55 -65.58
N LYS A 6 4.59 55.49 -66.86
CA LYS A 6 3.85 54.33 -67.41
C LYS A 6 4.68 53.04 -67.42
N ARG A 7 6.00 53.13 -67.65
CA ARG A 7 6.91 51.97 -67.60
C ARG A 7 7.10 51.49 -66.16
N LEU A 8 7.27 52.42 -65.21
CA LEU A 8 7.41 52.11 -63.78
C LEU A 8 6.16 51.42 -63.21
N LEU A 9 4.96 51.92 -63.53
CA LEU A 9 3.69 51.29 -63.15
C LEU A 9 3.53 49.87 -63.70
N LYS A 10 3.97 49.61 -64.95
CA LYS A 10 3.96 48.26 -65.53
C LYS A 10 4.91 47.31 -64.80
N HIS A 11 6.12 47.74 -64.46
CA HIS A 11 7.06 46.91 -63.71
C HIS A 11 6.57 46.62 -62.29
N MET A 12 5.97 47.60 -61.60
CA MET A 12 5.36 47.39 -60.30
C MET A 12 4.17 46.43 -60.35
N ALA A 13 3.32 46.55 -61.37
CA ALA A 13 2.21 45.62 -61.56
C ALA A 13 2.73 44.19 -61.77
N VAL A 14 3.69 43.99 -62.68
CA VAL A 14 4.32 42.68 -62.94
C VAL A 14 4.98 42.11 -61.67
N PHE A 15 5.71 42.93 -60.93
CA PHE A 15 6.33 42.53 -59.67
C PHE A 15 5.26 42.09 -58.64
N ALA A 16 4.18 42.87 -58.49
CA ALA A 16 3.08 42.52 -57.60
C ALA A 16 2.39 41.21 -58.03
N THR A 17 2.23 40.95 -59.32
CA THR A 17 1.69 39.67 -59.80
C THR A 17 2.61 38.50 -59.50
N ILE A 18 3.93 38.66 -59.72
CA ILE A 18 4.92 37.62 -59.43
C ILE A 18 4.94 37.31 -57.93
N VAL A 19 4.95 38.34 -57.08
CA VAL A 19 4.89 38.18 -55.62
C VAL A 19 3.59 37.51 -55.22
N GLY A 20 2.45 37.91 -55.79
CA GLY A 20 1.16 37.28 -55.54
C GLY A 20 1.14 35.78 -55.90
N VAL A 21 1.68 35.43 -57.07
CA VAL A 21 1.80 34.03 -57.52
C VAL A 21 2.73 33.23 -56.59
N LEU A 22 3.86 33.81 -56.17
CA LEU A 22 4.79 33.16 -55.23
C LEU A 22 4.15 32.92 -53.86
N ILE A 23 3.38 33.88 -53.34
CA ILE A 23 2.64 33.72 -52.07
C ILE A 23 1.60 32.60 -52.20
N VAL A 24 0.81 32.58 -53.27
CA VAL A 24 -0.19 31.52 -53.50
C VAL A 24 0.47 30.15 -53.65
N ALA A 25 1.57 30.06 -54.40
CA ALA A 25 2.33 28.82 -54.56
C ALA A 25 2.92 28.35 -53.21
N ALA A 26 3.48 29.25 -52.41
CA ALA A 26 3.98 28.95 -51.07
C ALA A 26 2.86 28.43 -50.15
N LEU A 27 1.69 29.09 -50.13
CA LEU A 27 0.55 28.67 -49.31
C LEU A 27 -0.01 27.30 -49.73
N LEU A 28 -0.11 27.03 -51.04
CA LEU A 28 -0.53 25.72 -51.55
C LEU A 28 0.50 24.63 -51.23
N SER A 29 1.79 24.94 -51.35
CA SER A 29 2.88 24.03 -50.99
C SER A 29 2.88 23.70 -49.50
N LEU A 30 2.68 24.70 -48.63
CA LEU A 30 2.50 24.53 -47.18
C LEU A 30 1.28 23.66 -46.86
N LYS A 31 0.14 23.86 -47.53
CA LYS A 31 -1.07 23.06 -47.35
C LYS A 31 -0.83 21.58 -47.70
N SER A 32 -0.09 21.30 -48.77
CA SER A 32 0.24 19.93 -49.19
C SER A 32 1.32 19.28 -48.31
N TYR A 33 2.33 20.05 -47.89
CA TYR A 33 3.47 19.50 -47.13
C TYR A 33 3.09 19.15 -45.70
N THR A 34 2.19 19.91 -45.08
CA THR A 34 1.88 19.80 -43.65
C THR A 34 0.92 18.67 -43.26
N HIS A 35 0.36 17.90 -44.23
CA HIS A 35 -0.49 16.73 -43.99
C HIS A 35 -1.48 16.92 -42.82
N HIS A 36 -2.20 18.04 -42.79
CA HIS A 36 -2.98 18.49 -41.63
C HIS A 36 -4.13 17.56 -41.21
N ASN A 37 -4.50 16.57 -42.04
CA ASN A 37 -5.73 15.79 -41.87
C ASN A 37 -5.52 14.30 -41.52
N ASP A 38 -4.28 13.80 -41.40
CA ASP A 38 -4.04 12.39 -41.05
C ASP A 38 -3.93 12.22 -39.53
N VAL A 39 -5.09 12.26 -38.88
CA VAL A 39 -5.24 11.94 -37.46
C VAL A 39 -5.70 10.49 -37.28
N ILE A 40 -5.16 9.85 -36.25
CA ILE A 40 -5.43 8.47 -35.90
C ILE A 40 -6.04 8.48 -34.50
N ALA A 41 -7.16 7.78 -34.33
CA ALA A 41 -7.75 7.56 -33.02
C ALA A 41 -6.91 6.55 -32.24
N VAL A 42 -6.53 6.91 -31.01
CA VAL A 42 -5.78 6.03 -30.11
C VAL A 42 -6.70 4.89 -29.65
N PRO A 43 -6.31 3.62 -29.87
CA PRO A 43 -7.10 2.49 -29.39
C PRO A 43 -7.05 2.40 -27.86
N ASP A 44 -8.09 1.81 -27.27
CA ASP A 44 -8.07 1.40 -25.87
C ASP A 44 -7.21 0.15 -25.74
N VAL A 45 -6.16 0.25 -24.94
CA VAL A 45 -5.27 -0.87 -24.61
C VAL A 45 -5.21 -1.12 -23.11
N GLN A 46 -6.10 -0.51 -22.32
CA GLN A 46 -6.22 -0.84 -20.90
C GLN A 46 -6.57 -2.32 -20.73
N THR A 47 -6.16 -2.91 -19.61
CA THR A 47 -6.34 -4.34 -19.26
C THR A 47 -5.54 -5.35 -20.09
N LEU A 48 -5.00 -4.95 -21.24
CA LEU A 48 -4.08 -5.77 -22.04
C LEU A 48 -2.66 -5.74 -21.46
N THR A 49 -1.83 -6.73 -21.83
CA THR A 49 -0.39 -6.65 -21.57
C THR A 49 0.30 -5.72 -22.60
N PRO A 50 1.47 -5.16 -22.31
CA PRO A 50 2.23 -4.36 -23.29
C PRO A 50 2.46 -5.09 -24.61
N GLU A 51 2.70 -6.40 -24.57
CA GLU A 51 2.93 -7.24 -25.74
C GLU A 51 1.66 -7.38 -26.58
N GLN A 52 0.50 -7.55 -25.95
CA GLN A 52 -0.79 -7.60 -26.63
C GLN A 52 -1.16 -6.23 -27.22
N ALA A 53 -0.96 -5.16 -26.45
CA ALA A 53 -1.22 -3.78 -26.86
C ALA A 53 -0.36 -3.35 -28.06
N ALA A 54 0.89 -3.84 -28.14
CA ALA A 54 1.80 -3.56 -29.25
C ALA A 54 1.14 -3.87 -30.61
N VAL A 55 0.48 -5.02 -30.73
CA VAL A 55 -0.19 -5.44 -31.98
C VAL A 55 -1.27 -4.44 -32.42
N PHE A 56 -2.07 -3.92 -31.48
CA PHE A 56 -3.13 -2.96 -31.78
C PHE A 56 -2.57 -1.57 -32.13
N LEU A 57 -1.55 -1.12 -31.40
CA LEU A 57 -0.92 0.18 -31.60
C LEU A 57 -0.15 0.22 -32.92
N GLU A 58 0.62 -0.81 -33.23
CA GLU A 58 1.37 -0.92 -34.48
C GLU A 58 0.45 -1.00 -35.70
N LYS A 59 -0.66 -1.75 -35.61
CA LYS A 59 -1.70 -1.79 -36.65
C LYS A 59 -2.29 -0.40 -36.96
N LYS A 60 -2.32 0.48 -35.97
CA LYS A 60 -2.75 1.88 -36.10
C LYS A 60 -1.59 2.84 -36.44
N GLY A 61 -0.37 2.34 -36.67
CA GLY A 61 0.79 3.18 -36.95
C GLY A 61 1.22 4.05 -35.77
N LEU A 62 0.94 3.59 -34.54
CA LEU A 62 1.35 4.20 -33.29
C LEU A 62 2.50 3.40 -32.69
N ARG A 63 3.31 4.07 -31.87
CA ARG A 63 4.37 3.43 -31.08
C ARG A 63 3.99 3.45 -29.62
N TYR A 64 4.62 2.64 -28.79
CA TYR A 64 4.39 2.69 -27.35
C TYR A 64 5.70 2.74 -26.56
N LYS A 65 5.59 3.21 -25.33
CA LYS A 65 6.67 3.15 -24.33
C LYS A 65 6.06 2.94 -22.95
N VAL A 66 6.50 1.92 -22.24
CA VAL A 66 6.19 1.78 -20.81
C VAL A 66 7.03 2.81 -20.07
N VAL A 67 6.38 3.70 -19.33
CA VAL A 67 7.04 4.81 -18.61
C VAL A 67 7.06 4.62 -17.12
N ASP A 68 6.12 3.83 -16.60
CA ASP A 68 5.93 3.69 -15.16
C ASP A 68 5.23 2.35 -14.84
N SER A 69 5.40 1.90 -13.59
CA SER A 69 4.73 0.73 -13.04
C SER A 69 4.23 1.02 -11.63
N VAL A 70 2.97 0.69 -11.36
CA VAL A 70 2.32 0.89 -10.05
C VAL A 70 1.72 -0.43 -9.61
N TYR A 71 1.77 -0.76 -8.32
CA TYR A 71 1.12 -1.96 -7.79
C TYR A 71 -0.30 -1.65 -7.32
N VAL A 72 -1.30 -2.22 -7.99
CA VAL A 72 -2.72 -2.14 -7.62
C VAL A 72 -3.27 -3.56 -7.45
N LYS A 73 -3.56 -3.95 -6.21
CA LYS A 73 -3.99 -5.32 -5.84
C LYS A 73 -5.24 -5.80 -6.59
N SER A 74 -6.17 -4.89 -6.91
CA SER A 74 -7.43 -5.21 -7.59
C SER A 74 -7.31 -5.35 -9.11
N LYS A 75 -6.18 -4.98 -9.72
CA LYS A 75 -5.97 -5.06 -11.18
C LYS A 75 -5.12 -6.27 -11.56
N LEU A 76 -5.24 -6.72 -12.80
CA LEU A 76 -4.40 -7.80 -13.36
C LEU A 76 -2.93 -7.42 -13.33
N LYS A 77 -2.07 -8.36 -12.93
CA LYS A 77 -0.62 -8.16 -12.87
C LYS A 77 -0.03 -8.05 -14.27
N GLY A 78 0.83 -7.05 -14.49
CA GLY A 78 1.46 -6.83 -15.80
C GLY A 78 0.53 -6.27 -16.88
N SER A 79 -0.73 -5.96 -16.56
CA SER A 79 -1.64 -5.31 -17.51
C SER A 79 -1.45 -3.80 -17.48
N ILE A 80 -1.85 -3.13 -18.55
CA ILE A 80 -1.85 -1.68 -18.66
C ILE A 80 -3.00 -1.13 -17.81
N ILE A 81 -2.66 -0.23 -16.88
CA ILE A 81 -3.61 0.40 -15.96
C ILE A 81 -3.99 1.81 -16.37
N ASP A 82 -3.13 2.46 -17.15
CA ASP A 82 -3.33 3.80 -17.69
C ASP A 82 -2.55 3.97 -19.01
N GLN A 83 -3.07 4.84 -19.88
CA GLN A 83 -2.43 5.18 -21.15
C GLN A 83 -2.53 6.69 -21.42
N LYS A 84 -1.48 7.25 -22.01
CA LYS A 84 -1.46 8.64 -22.51
C LYS A 84 -0.88 8.69 -23.91
N PRO A 85 -1.58 9.26 -24.90
CA PRO A 85 -2.91 9.88 -24.82
C PRO A 85 -4.05 8.89 -24.51
N ALA A 86 -5.18 9.41 -24.00
CA ALA A 86 -6.32 8.60 -23.62
C ALA A 86 -6.96 7.88 -24.83
N ALA A 87 -7.65 6.78 -24.58
CA ALA A 87 -8.39 6.06 -25.61
C ALA A 87 -9.39 6.99 -26.33
N GLY A 88 -9.52 6.83 -27.65
CA GLY A 88 -10.37 7.67 -28.50
C GLY A 88 -9.80 9.05 -28.84
N SER A 89 -8.70 9.49 -28.21
CA SER A 89 -8.05 10.74 -28.57
C SER A 89 -7.44 10.69 -29.97
N THR A 90 -7.38 11.83 -30.65
CA THR A 90 -6.83 11.94 -32.01
C THR A 90 -5.36 12.39 -31.97
N VAL A 91 -4.48 11.61 -32.59
CA VAL A 91 -3.04 11.89 -32.63
C VAL A 91 -2.49 11.78 -34.05
N LYS A 92 -1.35 12.40 -34.31
CA LYS A 92 -0.62 12.19 -35.57
C LYS A 92 -0.02 10.78 -35.63
N LYS A 93 0.22 10.29 -36.84
CA LYS A 93 0.96 9.03 -37.09
C LYS A 93 2.31 9.01 -36.37
N ASN A 94 2.78 7.83 -35.99
CA ASN A 94 4.04 7.59 -35.26
C ASN A 94 4.12 8.23 -33.86
N ARG A 95 3.01 8.74 -33.32
CA ARG A 95 2.92 9.20 -31.94
C ARG A 95 3.22 8.05 -30.98
N ILE A 96 3.94 8.37 -29.91
CA ILE A 96 4.22 7.44 -28.81
C ILE A 96 3.06 7.50 -27.82
N VAL A 97 2.47 6.35 -27.52
CA VAL A 97 1.53 6.14 -26.42
C VAL A 97 2.32 5.67 -25.21
N PHE A 98 2.32 6.48 -24.17
CA PHE A 98 2.93 6.16 -22.88
C PHE A 98 1.99 5.27 -22.09
N LEU A 99 2.52 4.15 -21.59
CA LEU A 99 1.76 3.15 -20.86
C LEU A 99 2.27 3.08 -19.42
N THR A 100 1.33 3.04 -18.48
CA THR A 100 1.60 2.69 -17.09
C THR A 100 1.07 1.29 -16.86
N ILE A 101 1.90 0.40 -16.32
CA ILE A 101 1.53 -1.00 -16.10
C ILE A 101 1.31 -1.32 -14.63
N ASN A 102 0.49 -2.34 -14.35
CA ASN A 102 0.40 -2.89 -13.01
C ASN A 102 1.65 -3.72 -12.74
N ALA A 103 2.35 -3.44 -11.65
CA ALA A 103 3.53 -4.20 -11.26
C ALA A 103 3.17 -5.69 -11.07
N ARG A 104 4.07 -6.59 -11.48
CA ARG A 104 3.85 -8.05 -11.36
C ARG A 104 3.96 -8.53 -9.90
N ALA A 105 4.74 -7.82 -9.10
CA ALA A 105 4.90 -8.05 -7.68
C ALA A 105 4.70 -6.75 -6.90
N SER A 106 4.31 -6.89 -5.63
CA SER A 106 4.35 -5.77 -4.69
C SER A 106 5.80 -5.35 -4.48
N GLU A 107 6.03 -4.10 -4.11
CA GLU A 107 7.36 -3.67 -3.69
C GLU A 107 7.80 -4.46 -2.46
N THR A 108 9.03 -4.96 -2.49
CA THR A 108 9.62 -5.76 -1.42
C THR A 108 10.73 -4.99 -0.71
N VAL A 109 10.92 -5.28 0.57
CA VAL A 109 11.98 -4.76 1.41
C VAL A 109 12.68 -5.93 2.10
N ASN A 110 14.00 -5.84 2.26
CA ASN A 110 14.76 -6.81 3.00
C ASN A 110 14.59 -6.55 4.50
N LEU A 111 14.33 -7.59 5.28
CA LEU A 111 14.33 -7.51 6.73
C LEU A 111 15.75 -7.12 7.23
N PRO A 112 15.94 -5.97 7.89
CA PRO A 112 17.21 -5.66 8.53
C PRO A 112 17.48 -6.58 9.71
N ASP A 113 18.75 -6.72 10.11
CA ASP A 113 19.05 -7.39 11.38
C ASP A 113 18.68 -6.48 12.53
N VAL A 114 17.57 -6.79 13.20
CA VAL A 114 17.07 -6.10 14.38
C VAL A 114 17.26 -6.92 15.65
N ARG A 115 17.99 -8.04 15.58
CA ARG A 115 18.40 -8.78 16.78
C ARG A 115 19.35 -7.91 17.58
N ASP A 116 19.32 -8.07 18.90
CA ASP A 116 20.07 -7.25 19.86
C ASP A 116 19.67 -5.77 19.89
N PHE A 117 18.63 -5.37 19.15
CA PHE A 117 18.04 -4.04 19.32
C PHE A 117 17.09 -4.06 20.51
N SER A 118 16.94 -2.90 21.16
CA SER A 118 15.81 -2.73 22.06
C SER A 118 14.50 -2.85 21.27
N GLN A 119 13.44 -3.37 21.89
CA GLN A 119 12.11 -3.46 21.31
C GLN A 119 11.69 -2.16 20.61
N ARG A 120 11.85 -1.01 21.29
CA ARG A 120 11.49 0.31 20.74
C ARG A 120 12.29 0.66 19.48
N GLN A 121 13.59 0.37 19.49
CA GLN A 121 14.44 0.62 18.34
C GLN A 121 14.08 -0.30 17.17
N ALA A 122 13.78 -1.58 17.43
CA ALA A 122 13.37 -2.52 16.41
C ALA A 122 12.03 -2.11 15.78
N VAL A 123 11.03 -1.73 16.58
CA VAL A 123 9.74 -1.21 16.09
C VAL A 123 9.96 0.00 15.18
N ALA A 124 10.68 1.02 15.64
CA ALA A 124 10.95 2.21 14.83
C ALA A 124 11.71 1.88 13.53
N THR A 125 12.65 0.94 13.58
CA THR A 125 13.42 0.49 12.41
C THR A 125 12.53 -0.20 11.38
N LEU A 126 11.67 -1.11 11.83
CA LEU A 126 10.79 -1.89 10.96
C LEU A 126 9.67 -1.03 10.36
N GLU A 127 9.04 -0.19 11.17
CA GLU A 127 7.98 0.72 10.71
C GLU A 127 8.51 1.74 9.70
N GLY A 128 9.75 2.21 9.88
CA GLY A 128 10.43 3.07 8.90
C GLY A 128 10.64 2.40 7.53
N LEU A 129 10.59 1.07 7.47
CA LEU A 129 10.65 0.27 6.24
C LEU A 129 9.27 -0.18 5.74
N GLU A 130 8.20 0.39 6.29
CA GLU A 130 6.81 -0.02 6.05
C GLU A 130 6.53 -1.49 6.44
N ILE A 131 7.30 -2.06 7.37
CA ILE A 131 7.03 -3.37 7.99
C ILE A 131 6.29 -3.10 9.30
N ARG A 132 5.08 -3.63 9.45
CA ARG A 132 4.25 -3.41 10.65
C ARG A 132 4.62 -4.42 11.74
N VAL A 133 4.69 -3.98 12.99
CA VAL A 133 4.79 -4.91 14.13
C VAL A 133 3.38 -5.16 14.65
N ALA A 134 2.87 -6.37 14.44
CA ALA A 134 1.51 -6.73 14.86
C ALA A 134 1.43 -7.23 16.30
N GLY A 135 2.55 -7.63 16.89
CA GLY A 135 2.59 -8.13 18.26
C GLY A 135 4.00 -8.38 18.75
N ILE A 136 4.10 -8.62 20.06
CA ILE A 136 5.37 -8.83 20.75
C ILE A 136 5.22 -10.07 21.63
N ASP A 137 5.98 -11.11 21.30
CA ASP A 137 6.05 -12.35 22.06
C ASP A 137 7.20 -12.25 23.06
N TYR A 138 6.88 -12.07 24.34
CA TYR A 138 7.91 -12.09 25.38
C TYR A 138 8.34 -13.53 25.72
N VAL A 139 9.65 -13.78 25.77
CA VAL A 139 10.24 -15.09 26.10
C VAL A 139 11.27 -15.00 27.23
N PRO A 140 11.46 -16.07 28.04
CA PRO A 140 12.49 -16.10 29.06
C PRO A 140 13.88 -15.85 28.46
N SER A 141 14.60 -14.87 29.01
CA SER A 141 15.94 -14.46 28.54
C SER A 141 16.66 -13.74 29.68
N GLU A 142 17.99 -13.75 29.68
CA GLU A 142 18.78 -12.93 30.61
C GLU A 142 18.73 -11.44 30.27
N TYR A 143 18.43 -11.10 29.01
CA TYR A 143 18.38 -9.73 28.50
C TYR A 143 16.94 -9.22 28.41
N ARG A 144 16.64 -8.14 29.13
CA ARG A 144 15.32 -7.48 29.13
C ARG A 144 15.16 -6.56 27.91
N ASP A 145 13.98 -6.57 27.31
CA ASP A 145 13.55 -5.70 26.21
C ASP A 145 14.39 -5.84 24.93
N LEU A 146 15.20 -6.91 24.84
CA LEU A 146 16.08 -7.18 23.72
C LEU A 146 15.37 -8.07 22.70
N VAL A 147 15.37 -7.67 21.44
CA VAL A 147 14.82 -8.49 20.36
C VAL A 147 15.73 -9.68 20.10
N MET A 148 15.18 -10.87 20.24
CA MET A 148 15.88 -12.14 20.05
C MET A 148 15.61 -12.75 18.67
N ASP A 149 14.39 -12.56 18.16
CA ASP A 149 13.92 -13.15 16.90
C ASP A 149 12.79 -12.33 16.29
N VAL A 150 12.54 -12.53 14.99
CA VAL A 150 11.43 -11.93 14.25
C VAL A 150 10.64 -13.04 13.59
N ARG A 151 9.32 -13.06 13.77
CA ARG A 151 8.41 -14.06 13.20
C ARG A 151 7.51 -13.47 12.14
N TYR A 152 7.34 -14.23 11.06
CA TYR A 152 6.37 -13.96 10.00
C TYR A 152 5.52 -15.20 9.76
N ASN A 153 4.20 -15.03 9.78
CA ASN A 153 3.23 -16.13 9.70
C ASN A 153 3.52 -17.28 10.70
N GLY A 154 3.92 -16.93 11.93
CA GLY A 154 4.24 -17.89 12.99
C GLY A 154 5.61 -18.55 12.90
N HIS A 155 6.42 -18.24 11.89
CA HIS A 155 7.75 -18.83 11.69
C HIS A 155 8.87 -17.80 11.83
N SER A 156 9.99 -18.19 12.44
CA SER A 156 11.20 -17.36 12.53
C SER A 156 11.76 -17.07 11.13
N ILE A 157 12.13 -15.82 10.89
CA ILE A 157 12.74 -15.35 9.64
C ILE A 157 14.10 -14.72 9.91
N LYS A 158 15.04 -14.96 9.00
CA LYS A 158 16.41 -14.46 9.11
C LYS A 158 16.54 -13.04 8.56
N PRO A 159 17.52 -12.25 9.03
CA PRO A 159 17.91 -11.00 8.37
C PRO A 159 18.18 -11.23 6.87
N GLY A 160 17.78 -10.26 6.05
CA GLY A 160 17.82 -10.35 4.59
C GLY A 160 16.63 -11.06 3.95
N PHE A 161 15.68 -11.60 4.73
CA PHE A 161 14.45 -12.16 4.19
C PHE A 161 13.61 -11.08 3.49
N ASN A 162 13.13 -11.37 2.27
CA ASN A 162 12.34 -10.44 1.49
C ASN A 162 10.88 -10.44 1.96
N LEU A 163 10.40 -9.29 2.42
CA LEU A 163 9.02 -9.05 2.81
C LEU A 163 8.38 -8.07 1.83
N ASN A 164 7.09 -8.22 1.56
CA ASN A 164 6.35 -7.17 0.86
C ASN A 164 6.19 -5.97 1.81
N LYS A 165 6.26 -4.74 1.30
CA LYS A 165 5.88 -3.57 2.09
C LYS A 165 4.44 -3.71 2.62
N GLY A 166 4.21 -3.23 3.83
CA GLY A 166 2.94 -3.35 4.56
C GLY A 166 2.71 -4.71 5.24
N THR A 167 3.65 -5.65 5.13
CA THR A 167 3.57 -6.95 5.84
C THR A 167 3.69 -6.75 7.34
N SER A 168 2.95 -7.55 8.11
CA SER A 168 3.05 -7.58 9.57
C SER A 168 3.95 -8.70 10.06
N VAL A 169 4.77 -8.41 11.08
CA VAL A 169 5.63 -9.37 11.78
C VAL A 169 5.39 -9.31 13.29
N THR A 170 5.79 -10.36 14.00
CA THR A 170 5.80 -10.43 15.47
C THR A 170 7.24 -10.39 15.94
N LEU A 171 7.55 -9.53 16.90
CA LEU A 171 8.87 -9.49 17.54
C LEU A 171 8.91 -10.48 18.70
N VAL A 172 10.00 -11.23 18.83
CA VAL A 172 10.25 -12.05 20.01
C VAL A 172 11.24 -11.31 20.90
N VAL A 173 10.82 -10.97 22.11
CA VAL A 173 11.56 -10.07 23.01
C VAL A 173 11.90 -10.77 24.32
N GLY A 174 13.13 -10.59 24.78
CA GLY A 174 13.59 -11.16 26.05
C GLY A 174 12.98 -10.46 27.27
N GLN A 175 12.59 -11.25 28.27
CA GLN A 175 11.99 -10.75 29.52
C GLN A 175 13.01 -10.28 30.57
N GLY A 176 14.28 -10.64 30.43
CA GLY A 176 15.31 -10.37 31.44
C GLY A 176 15.30 -11.33 32.63
N ALA A 177 16.44 -11.42 33.32
CA ALA A 177 16.56 -12.19 34.55
C ALA A 177 15.94 -11.43 35.73
N GLY A 178 14.65 -11.67 36.00
CA GLY A 178 13.99 -11.15 37.19
C GLY A 178 12.50 -11.45 37.22
N SER A 179 12.03 -12.03 38.31
CA SER A 179 10.60 -12.03 38.66
C SER A 179 10.24 -10.63 39.13
N VAL A 180 10.05 -9.69 38.20
CA VAL A 180 9.26 -8.50 38.52
C VAL A 180 7.87 -9.04 38.82
N GLU A 181 7.42 -8.89 40.07
CA GLU A 181 6.03 -9.14 40.44
C GLU A 181 5.18 -8.14 39.66
N LEU A 182 4.68 -8.59 38.52
CA LEU A 182 3.70 -7.86 37.74
C LEU A 182 2.32 -8.22 38.25
N VAL A 183 1.36 -7.36 37.98
CA VAL A 183 -0.03 -7.62 38.31
C VAL A 183 -0.77 -7.89 37.00
N THR A 184 -1.56 -8.95 36.97
CA THR A 184 -2.42 -9.24 35.82
C THR A 184 -3.36 -8.06 35.58
N PRO A 185 -3.36 -7.43 34.38
CA PRO A 185 -4.27 -6.33 34.07
C PRO A 185 -5.71 -6.83 34.01
N ASP A 186 -6.65 -5.94 34.30
CA ASP A 186 -8.06 -6.17 34.01
C ASP A 186 -8.34 -5.86 32.54
N LEU A 187 -8.80 -6.87 31.81
CA LEU A 187 -9.15 -6.81 30.40
C LEU A 187 -10.67 -6.79 30.19
N THR A 188 -11.47 -6.85 31.25
CA THR A 188 -12.92 -6.91 31.18
C THR A 188 -13.48 -5.67 30.47
N GLY A 189 -14.40 -5.90 29.53
CA GLY A 189 -15.02 -4.86 28.72
C GLY A 189 -14.17 -4.29 27.58
N LEU A 190 -12.88 -4.66 27.48
CA LEU A 190 -12.01 -4.25 26.38
C LEU A 190 -12.30 -5.01 25.10
N ASP A 191 -12.08 -4.35 23.97
CA ASP A 191 -11.99 -5.02 22.66
C ASP A 191 -10.62 -5.71 22.47
N MET A 192 -10.51 -6.54 21.42
CA MET A 192 -9.29 -7.31 21.15
C MET A 192 -8.04 -6.44 20.97
N ALA A 193 -8.16 -5.28 20.31
CA ALA A 193 -7.02 -4.41 20.06
C ALA A 193 -6.56 -3.75 21.37
N GLN A 194 -7.51 -3.25 22.15
CA GLN A 194 -7.26 -2.68 23.48
C GLN A 194 -6.66 -3.71 24.43
N ALA A 195 -7.13 -4.96 24.39
CA ALA A 195 -6.62 -6.03 25.23
C ALA A 195 -5.16 -6.37 24.89
N ILE A 196 -4.82 -6.45 23.60
CA ILE A 196 -3.43 -6.64 23.14
C ILE A 196 -2.54 -5.51 23.69
N ASP A 197 -2.99 -4.26 23.58
CA ASP A 197 -2.23 -3.12 24.07
C ASP A 197 -2.05 -3.18 25.61
N ALA A 198 -3.10 -3.54 26.35
CA ALA A 198 -3.10 -3.63 27.80
C ALA A 198 -2.14 -4.74 28.31
N VAL A 199 -2.16 -5.93 27.70
CA VAL A 199 -1.23 -7.01 28.09
C VAL A 199 0.21 -6.65 27.74
N HIS A 200 0.45 -6.06 26.57
CA HIS A 200 1.80 -5.63 26.18
C HIS A 200 2.36 -4.51 27.07
N ALA A 201 1.51 -3.61 27.57
CA ALA A 201 1.91 -2.56 28.50
C ALA A 201 2.43 -3.12 29.85
N GLN A 202 1.93 -4.29 30.26
CA GLN A 202 2.43 -5.05 31.42
C GLN A 202 3.49 -6.09 31.04
N SER A 203 4.02 -6.04 29.81
CA SER A 203 4.96 -7.05 29.28
C SER A 203 4.43 -8.48 29.35
N LEU A 204 3.12 -8.68 29.22
CA LEU A 204 2.43 -9.97 29.14
C LEU A 204 2.04 -10.28 27.69
N ASN A 205 1.70 -11.53 27.43
CA ASN A 205 1.26 -12.00 26.11
C ASN A 205 -0.24 -12.30 26.14
N LEU A 206 -0.94 -12.09 25.03
CA LEU A 206 -2.29 -12.63 24.88
C LEU A 206 -2.21 -14.16 24.66
N GLY A 207 -3.07 -14.89 25.36
CA GLY A 207 -3.20 -16.34 25.29
C GLY A 207 -4.26 -16.81 24.31
N ASP A 208 -4.93 -17.90 24.68
CA ASP A 208 -6.00 -18.47 23.88
C ASP A 208 -7.25 -17.57 23.94
N VAL A 209 -7.89 -17.37 22.79
CA VAL A 209 -9.11 -16.57 22.66
C VAL A 209 -10.29 -17.51 22.44
N HIS A 210 -11.27 -17.44 23.34
CA HIS A 210 -12.50 -18.19 23.27
C HIS A 210 -13.67 -17.26 23.00
N TYR A 211 -14.57 -17.67 22.12
CA TYR A 211 -15.82 -16.96 21.86
C TYR A 211 -16.98 -17.78 22.43
N ASP A 212 -17.92 -17.12 23.09
CA ASP A 212 -19.18 -17.75 23.50
C ASP A 212 -20.03 -18.15 22.28
N VAL A 213 -20.02 -17.29 21.26
CA VAL A 213 -20.60 -17.48 19.95
C VAL A 213 -19.52 -17.16 18.92
N THR A 214 -19.21 -18.11 18.04
CA THR A 214 -18.17 -17.92 17.02
C THR A 214 -18.56 -16.80 16.05
N PRO A 215 -17.72 -15.77 15.84
CA PRO A 215 -18.01 -14.69 14.92
C PRO A 215 -18.07 -15.18 13.47
N GLU A 216 -18.97 -14.61 12.66
CA GLU A 216 -19.13 -15.00 11.26
C GLU A 216 -17.95 -14.54 10.39
N ASN A 217 -17.34 -13.41 10.75
CA ASN A 217 -16.22 -12.81 10.02
C ASN A 217 -15.41 -11.86 10.92
N ALA A 218 -14.31 -11.33 10.38
CA ALA A 218 -13.40 -10.46 11.12
C ALA A 218 -13.99 -9.07 11.47
N ASP A 219 -14.99 -8.59 10.72
CA ASP A 219 -15.67 -7.33 11.06
C ASP A 219 -16.69 -7.54 12.18
N ASP A 220 -17.35 -8.70 12.21
CA ASP A 220 -18.24 -9.11 13.29
C ASP A 220 -17.48 -9.28 14.62
N ALA A 221 -16.29 -9.89 14.57
CA ALA A 221 -15.41 -10.08 15.73
C ALA A 221 -15.06 -8.76 16.45
N LYS A 222 -15.09 -7.61 15.77
CA LYS A 222 -14.81 -6.29 16.38
C LYS A 222 -15.87 -5.84 17.38
N ARG A 223 -17.05 -6.44 17.37
CA ARG A 223 -18.13 -6.13 18.30
C ARG A 223 -17.99 -6.84 19.63
N TYR A 224 -17.13 -7.85 19.70
CA TYR A 224 -16.97 -8.68 20.87
C TYR A 224 -16.11 -7.96 21.90
N LYS A 225 -16.47 -8.14 23.17
CA LYS A 225 -15.74 -7.63 24.33
C LYS A 225 -15.38 -8.78 25.25
N ILE A 226 -14.28 -8.63 25.97
CA ILE A 226 -13.86 -9.62 26.96
C ILE A 226 -14.82 -9.54 28.16
N TYR A 227 -15.35 -10.68 28.58
CA TYR A 227 -16.16 -10.78 29.81
C TYR A 227 -15.48 -11.61 30.89
N ARG A 228 -14.42 -12.34 30.54
CA ARG A 228 -13.67 -13.20 31.45
C ARG A 228 -12.23 -13.39 30.96
N GLN A 229 -11.31 -13.55 31.90
CA GLN A 229 -9.90 -13.80 31.63
C GLN A 229 -9.29 -14.84 32.59
N ASP A 230 -8.18 -15.44 32.18
CA ASP A 230 -7.35 -16.33 33.01
C ASP A 230 -5.86 -16.06 32.74
N PRO A 231 -5.04 -15.70 33.75
CA PRO A 231 -5.37 -15.51 35.16
C PRO A 231 -6.32 -14.34 35.44
N MET A 232 -7.00 -14.37 36.59
CA MET A 232 -7.83 -13.26 37.07
C MET A 232 -7.00 -11.99 37.24
N ALA A 233 -7.65 -10.84 37.02
CA ALA A 233 -7.04 -9.54 37.23
C ALA A 233 -6.56 -9.38 38.69
N GLY A 234 -5.51 -8.59 38.90
CA GLY A 234 -4.99 -8.34 40.25
C GLY A 234 -4.05 -9.42 40.80
N LEU A 235 -4.00 -10.60 40.18
CA LEU A 235 -3.09 -11.67 40.62
C LEU A 235 -1.63 -11.35 40.28
N PRO A 236 -0.67 -11.71 41.15
CA PRO A 236 0.75 -11.67 40.81
C PRO A 236 1.04 -12.55 39.61
N THR A 237 1.79 -12.01 38.66
CA THR A 237 2.19 -12.69 37.42
C THR A 237 3.63 -12.36 37.08
N THR A 238 4.16 -13.06 36.09
CA THR A 238 5.51 -12.87 35.58
C THR A 238 5.45 -12.42 34.13
N MET A 239 6.47 -11.70 33.66
CA MET A 239 6.56 -11.24 32.27
C MET A 239 6.31 -12.39 31.28
N GLY A 240 5.63 -12.04 30.18
CA GLY A 240 5.17 -12.88 29.08
C GLY A 240 4.36 -14.12 29.45
N LYS A 241 3.81 -14.18 30.66
CA LYS A 241 2.67 -15.07 30.90
C LYS A 241 1.55 -14.73 29.92
N LYS A 242 0.89 -15.77 29.47
CA LYS A 242 -0.25 -15.68 28.57
C LYS A 242 -1.52 -15.44 29.37
N VAL A 243 -2.34 -14.48 28.95
CA VAL A 243 -3.68 -14.26 29.49
C VAL A 243 -4.69 -14.78 28.48
N ALA A 244 -5.34 -15.89 28.79
CA ALA A 244 -6.46 -16.41 27.99
C ALA A 244 -7.70 -15.55 28.24
N VAL A 245 -8.51 -15.35 27.20
CA VAL A 245 -9.67 -14.45 27.25
C VAL A 245 -10.91 -15.11 26.65
N TRP A 246 -12.06 -14.79 27.21
CA TRP A 246 -13.37 -15.17 26.70
C TRP A 246 -14.12 -13.92 26.29
N MET A 247 -14.60 -13.93 25.05
CA MET A 247 -15.24 -12.79 24.42
C MET A 247 -16.72 -13.07 24.15
N THR A 248 -17.55 -12.03 24.27
CA THR A 248 -19.00 -12.08 24.06
C THR A 248 -19.51 -10.78 23.43
N THR A 249 -20.70 -10.85 22.83
CA THR A 249 -21.51 -9.68 22.45
C THR A 249 -22.69 -9.44 23.39
N ASP A 250 -22.93 -10.34 24.35
CA ASP A 250 -23.97 -10.22 25.36
C ASP A 250 -23.52 -9.31 26.51
N GLU A 251 -24.15 -8.15 26.63
CA GLU A 251 -23.83 -7.17 27.68
C GLU A 251 -24.10 -7.68 29.09
N THR A 252 -24.96 -8.70 29.26
CA THR A 252 -25.29 -9.25 30.58
C THR A 252 -24.15 -10.08 31.16
N LEU A 253 -23.40 -10.80 30.31
CA LEU A 253 -22.22 -11.57 30.71
C LEU A 253 -21.06 -10.67 31.14
N ILE A 254 -20.95 -9.48 30.56
CA ILE A 254 -19.91 -8.50 30.89
C ILE A 254 -20.17 -7.88 32.28
N GLN A 255 -21.43 -7.65 32.65
CA GLN A 255 -21.81 -7.06 33.94
C GLN A 255 -21.78 -8.07 35.11
N THR A 256 -21.99 -9.35 34.82
CA THR A 256 -22.07 -10.38 35.87
C THR A 256 -20.70 -10.65 36.50
N GLU A 257 -19.61 -10.70 35.73
CA GLU A 257 -18.26 -10.91 36.29
C GLU A 257 -17.68 -9.66 36.98
N SER A 258 -18.08 -8.44 36.58
CA SER A 258 -17.63 -7.23 37.28
C SER A 258 -18.13 -7.17 38.73
N ASP A 259 -19.37 -7.61 38.96
CA ASP A 259 -19.99 -7.61 40.29
C ASP A 259 -19.40 -8.71 41.19
N ASP A 260 -19.10 -9.89 40.63
CA ASP A 260 -18.49 -11.00 41.36
C ASP A 260 -17.00 -10.72 41.71
N ALA A 261 -16.29 -9.97 40.88
CA ALA A 261 -14.91 -9.57 41.14
C ALA A 261 -14.80 -8.54 42.27
N GLU A 262 -15.72 -7.57 42.37
CA GLU A 262 -15.74 -6.60 43.47
C GLU A 262 -16.13 -7.24 44.83
N GLY A 263 -16.95 -8.30 44.81
CA GLY A 263 -17.35 -9.02 46.02
C GLY A 263 -16.23 -9.81 46.72
N LEU A 264 -15.15 -10.15 46.02
CA LEU A 264 -14.02 -10.93 46.55
C LEU A 264 -12.94 -10.09 47.26
N PHE A 265 -13.02 -8.75 47.22
CA PHE A 265 -12.08 -7.85 47.91
C PHE A 265 -12.64 -7.28 49.22
N ILE A 266 -13.82 -7.73 49.66
CA ILE A 266 -14.42 -7.36 50.95
C ILE A 266 -14.54 -8.59 51.85
N GLU A 267 -13.42 -9.11 52.35
CA GLU A 267 -13.34 -9.90 53.59
C GLU A 267 -11.94 -9.86 54.21
#